data_AF-A0AAX2M555-F1
#
_entry.id   AF-A0AAX2M555-F1
#
_cell.length_a   1.000
_cell.length_b   1.000
_cell.length_c   1.000
_cell.angle_alpha   90.00
_cell.angle_beta   90.00
_cell.angle_gamma   90.00
#
_symmetry.space_group_name_H-M   'P 1'
#
loop_
_entity.id
_entity.type
_entity.pdbx_description
1 polymer ?
#
loop_
_entity_poly.entity_id
_entity_poly.type
_entity_poly.pdbx_seq_one_letter_code
_entity_poly.pdbx_strand_id
1 'polypeptide(L)' 'MLKDGSYDRFFQQHYGASIRRADLDGRTLIRLDNPMLPKKTPLDDARLWYQPASRAR' A
#
# COMPACT_ATOMS: atom_id res chain seq x y z
N MET A 1 -12.47 -10.67 -7.44
CA MET A 1 -11.26 -10.61 -6.59
C MET A 1 -10.95 -9.23 -6.02
N LEU A 2 -10.60 -8.22 -6.81
CA LEU A 2 -10.39 -6.86 -6.25
C LEU A 2 -11.71 -6.15 -5.91
N LYS A 3 -12.77 -6.37 -6.69
CA LYS A 3 -14.08 -5.70 -6.50
C LYS A 3 -14.94 -6.25 -5.35
N ASP A 4 -14.66 -7.46 -4.87
CA ASP A 4 -15.46 -8.18 -3.86
C ASP A 4 -14.71 -8.34 -2.52
N GLY A 5 -13.54 -7.69 -2.39
CA GLY A 5 -12.71 -7.72 -1.18
C GLY A 5 -12.09 -9.09 -0.85
N SER A 6 -12.22 -10.11 -1.72
CA SER A 6 -11.60 -11.42 -1.49
C SER A 6 -10.07 -11.36 -1.56
N TYR A 7 -9.53 -10.48 -2.41
CA TYR A 7 -8.09 -10.20 -2.45
C TYR A 7 -7.60 -9.63 -1.12
N ASP A 8 -8.31 -8.65 -0.55
CA ASP A 8 -7.90 -8.01 0.70
C ASP A 8 -7.85 -9.01 1.85
N ARG A 9 -8.85 -9.89 1.94
CA ARG A 9 -8.87 -10.96 2.96
C ARG A 9 -7.68 -11.90 2.82
N PHE A 10 -7.41 -12.38 1.60
CA PHE A 10 -6.27 -13.26 1.33
C PHE A 10 -4.93 -12.56 1.61
N PHE A 11 -4.78 -11.32 1.17
CA PHE A 11 -3.59 -10.51 1.39
C PHE A 11 -3.34 -10.31 2.90
N GLN A 12 -4.37 -9.97 3.67
CA GLN A 12 -4.24 -9.81 5.12
C GLN A 12 -3.93 -11.12 5.84
N GLN A 13 -4.48 -12.24 5.39
CA GLN A 13 -4.19 -13.56 5.96
C GLN A 13 -2.70 -13.90 5.86
N HIS A 14 -2.04 -13.57 4.74
CA HIS A 14 -0.64 -13.91 4.52
C HIS A 14 0.36 -12.83 4.98
N TYR A 15 0.00 -11.55 4.86
CA TYR A 15 0.95 -10.44 5.05
C TYR A 15 0.59 -9.50 6.21
N GLY A 16 -0.60 -9.61 6.79
CA GLY A 16 -1.07 -8.68 7.84
C GLY A 16 -0.21 -8.67 9.10
N ALA A 17 0.43 -9.79 9.45
CA ALA A 17 1.38 -9.83 10.56
C ALA A 17 2.67 -9.04 10.26
N SER A 18 3.23 -9.20 9.06
CA SER A 18 4.44 -8.49 8.62
C SER A 18 4.19 -6.99 8.51
N ILE A 19 3.03 -6.59 7.99
CA ILE A 19 2.63 -5.19 7.87
C ILE A 19 2.50 -4.53 9.25
N ARG A 20 1.86 -5.20 10.22
CA ARG A 20 1.76 -4.70 11.59
C ARG A 20 3.13 -4.53 12.25
N ARG A 21 4.05 -5.48 12.03
CA ARG A 21 5.43 -5.39 12.55
C ARG A 21 6.21 -4.23 11.92
N ALA A 22 5.89 -3.83 10.69
CA ALA A 22 6.61 -2.77 9.98
C ALA A 22 6.31 -1.35 10.50
N ASP A 23 5.33 -1.19 11.40
CA ASP A 23 4.92 0.10 11.98
C ASP A 23 4.88 1.23 10.94
N LEU A 24 4.06 1.03 9.90
CA LEU A 24 3.99 1.98 8.80
C LEU A 24 3.49 3.36 9.25
N ASP A 25 2.82 3.48 10.39
CA ASP A 25 2.40 4.76 10.96
C ASP A 25 3.59 5.59 11.48
N GLY A 26 4.61 4.92 12.05
CA GLY A 26 5.86 5.53 12.51
C GLY A 26 6.94 5.69 11.45
N ARG A 27 6.63 5.40 10.17
CA ARG A 27 7.64 5.38 9.10
C ARG A 27 8.17 6.77 8.73
N THR A 28 9.45 6.84 8.37
CA THR A 28 10.01 7.99 7.65
C THR A 28 9.70 7.90 6.16
N LEU A 29 9.01 8.90 5.61
CA LEU A 29 8.69 8.93 4.19
C LEU A 29 9.79 9.65 3.39
N ILE A 30 10.52 8.90 2.58
CA ILE A 30 11.50 9.44 1.63
C ILE A 30 10.82 9.54 0.26
N ARG A 31 10.73 10.76 -0.29
CA ARG A 31 10.19 10.98 -1.64
C ARG A 31 11.35 10.92 -2.64
N LEU A 32 11.19 10.10 -3.67
CA LEU A 32 12.16 9.93 -4.72
C LEU A 32 11.49 10.24 -6.05
N ASP A 33 12.09 11.16 -6.81
CA ASP A 33 11.70 11.38 -8.19
C ASP A 33 12.30 10.29 -9.06
N ASN A 34 11.45 9.56 -9.79
CA ASN A 34 11.90 8.54 -10.73
C ASN A 34 11.73 9.05 -12.17
N PRO A 35 12.76 9.71 -12.75
CA PRO A 35 12.68 10.23 -14.11
C PRO A 35 12.55 9.12 -15.18
N MET A 36 12.88 7.88 -14.83
CA MET A 36 12.74 6.72 -15.71
C MET A 36 11.37 6.04 -15.61
N LEU A 37 10.47 6.54 -14.76
CA LEU A 37 9.15 5.94 -14.59
C LEU A 37 8.31 6.09 -15.88
N PRO A 38 7.76 5.00 -16.45
CA PRO A 38 6.92 5.11 -17.63
C PRO A 38 5.69 5.98 -17.40
N LYS A 39 5.35 6.84 -18.36
CA LYS A 39 4.17 7.72 -18.31
C LYS A 39 2.84 6.97 -18.14
N LYS A 40 2.79 5.70 -18.55
CA LYS A 40 1.60 4.85 -18.44
C LYS A 40 1.48 4.16 -17.08
N THR A 41 2.42 4.36 -16.16
CA THR A 41 2.36 3.78 -14.81
C THR A 41 1.16 4.38 -14.08
N PRO A 42 0.19 3.57 -13.64
CA PRO A 42 -1.04 4.07 -13.02
C PRO A 42 -0.80 4.41 -11.54
N LEU A 43 0.02 5.43 -11.27
CA LEU A 43 0.29 5.88 -9.89
C LEU A 43 -1.00 6.32 -9.18
N ASP A 44 -1.95 6.91 -9.92
CA ASP A 44 -3.19 7.46 -9.37
C ASP A 44 -4.27 6.39 -9.11
N ASP A 45 -4.08 5.14 -9.54
CA ASP A 45 -5.03 4.06 -9.26
C ASP A 45 -4.84 3.51 -7.85
N ALA A 46 -5.51 4.14 -6.88
CA ALA A 46 -5.45 3.80 -5.46
C ALA A 46 -5.72 2.32 -5.15
N ARG A 47 -6.45 1.60 -6.02
CA ARG A 47 -6.78 0.17 -5.82
C ARG A 47 -5.56 -0.74 -5.95
N LEU A 48 -4.48 -0.26 -6.55
CA LEU A 48 -3.22 -0.99 -6.72
C LEU A 48 -2.27 -0.82 -5.53
N TRP A 49 -2.62 0.03 -4.56
CA TRP A 49 -1.73 0.42 -3.47
C TRP A 49 -2.30 0.01 -2.12
N TYR A 50 -1.45 -0.57 -1.28
CA TYR A 50 -1.79 -0.78 0.11
C TYR A 50 -1.82 0.55 0.85
N GLN A 51 -2.95 0.84 1.49
CA GLN A 51 -3.13 2.03 2.32
C GLN A 51 -2.99 1.64 3.79
N PRO A 52 -1.86 1.97 4.46
CA PRO A 52 -1.77 1.78 5.90
C PRO A 52 -2.81 2.66 6.58
N ALA A 53 -3.48 2.11 7.60
CA ALA A 53 -4.47 2.84 8.36
C ALA A 53 -3.79 4.00 9.09
N SER A 54 -3.95 5.23 8.61
CA SER A 54 -3.37 6.39 9.28
C SER A 54 -4.00 6.56 10.65
N ARG A 55 -3.20 6.51 11.72
CA ARG A 55 -3.65 6.99 13.03
C ARG A 55 -4.08 8.46 12.88
N ALA A 56 -5.33 8.76 13.20
CA ALA A 56 -5.77 10.14 13.38
C ALA A 56 -4.83 10.77 14.42
N ARG A 57 -4.16 11.87 14.05
CA ARG A 57 -3.34 12.65 14.98
C ARG A 57 -4.21 13.29 16.04
#